data_AF-A0ABD5V679-F1
#
_entry.id   AF-A0ABD5V679-F1
#
_cell.length_a   1.000
_cell.length_b   1.000
_cell.length_c   1.000
_cell.angle_alpha   90.00
_cell.angle_beta   90.00
_cell.angle_gamma   90.00
#
_symmetry.space_group_name_H-M   'P 1'
#
loop_
_entity.id
_entity.type
_entity.pdbx_description
1 polymer ?
#
loop_
_entity_poly.entity_id
_entity_poly.type
_entity_poly.pdbx_seq_one_letter_code
_entity_poly.pdbx_strand_id
1 'polypeptide(L)'
;MADNKNSRDKQADDEERRQRERELQEARDRGDEPEPINDESTEQLGELDEALEIHTYPITTDELIRAHGGREVETQDGAKPVEEVLAPVNNESYESADDVRNRIQGLLHR
;
A
#
# COMPACT_ATOMS: atom_id res chain seq x y z
N MET A 1 58.43 -36.45 24.20
CA MET A 1 57.75 -35.48 23.32
C MET A 1 56.40 -36.08 22.95
N ALA A 2 55.31 -35.48 23.41
CA ALA A 2 53.94 -35.93 23.12
C ALA A 2 53.21 -34.75 22.48
N ASP A 3 53.30 -34.69 21.15
CA ASP A 3 52.76 -33.62 20.33
C ASP A 3 51.21 -33.67 20.30
N ASN A 4 50.62 -32.64 20.90
CA ASN A 4 49.66 -31.73 20.29
C ASN A 4 48.46 -32.35 19.55
N LYS A 5 47.76 -33.31 20.15
CA LYS A 5 46.48 -33.82 19.62
C LYS A 5 45.24 -32.97 19.99
N ASN A 6 45.41 -31.87 20.73
CA ASN A 6 44.28 -31.03 21.17
C ASN A 6 43.99 -29.84 20.22
N SER A 7 44.80 -29.64 19.19
CA SER A 7 44.68 -28.47 18.30
C SER A 7 43.73 -28.67 17.12
N ARG A 8 43.30 -29.91 16.84
CA ARG A 8 42.49 -30.23 15.65
C ARG A 8 40.99 -30.08 15.90
N ASP A 9 40.49 -30.45 17.07
CA ASP A 9 39.08 -30.28 17.44
C ASP A 9 38.67 -28.81 17.56
N LYS A 10 39.60 -27.96 18.02
CA LYS A 10 39.31 -26.55 18.29
C LYS A 10 39.02 -25.71 17.03
N GLN A 11 39.44 -26.17 15.85
CA GLN A 11 39.23 -25.43 14.61
C GLN A 11 37.84 -25.66 13.99
N ALA A 12 37.20 -26.80 14.28
CA ALA A 12 35.89 -27.14 13.71
C ALA A 12 34.73 -26.35 14.36
N ASP A 13 34.80 -26.15 15.68
CA ASP A 13 33.79 -25.41 16.45
C ASP A 13 33.69 -23.92 16.03
N ASP A 14 34.83 -23.34 15.61
CA ASP A 14 34.94 -21.94 15.18
C ASP A 14 34.30 -21.70 13.79
N GLU A 15 34.22 -22.72 12.92
CA GLU A 15 33.59 -22.59 11.60
C GLU A 15 32.06 -22.69 11.66
N GLU A 16 31.50 -23.61 12.47
CA GLU A 16 30.04 -23.72 12.64
C GLU A 16 29.42 -22.46 13.28
N ARG A 17 30.14 -21.82 14.21
CA ARG A 17 29.69 -20.57 14.85
C ARG A 17 29.60 -19.42 13.84
N ARG A 18 30.61 -19.31 12.97
CA ARG A 18 30.70 -18.30 11.90
C ARG A 18 29.64 -18.50 10.80
N GLN A 19 29.23 -19.75 10.55
CA GLN A 19 28.13 -20.03 9.61
C GLN A 19 26.77 -19.63 10.22
N ARG A 20 26.51 -20.00 11.48
CA ARG A 20 25.25 -19.63 12.16
C ARG A 20 25.06 -18.13 12.35
N GLU A 21 26.14 -17.36 12.57
CA GLU A 21 26.03 -15.90 12.68
C GLU A 21 25.60 -15.23 11.35
N ARG A 22 25.93 -15.79 10.18
CA ARG A 22 25.48 -15.23 8.88
C ARG A 22 24.00 -15.44 8.65
N GLU A 23 23.50 -16.66 8.90
CA GLU A 23 22.09 -16.99 8.68
C GLU A 23 21.16 -16.13 9.55
N LEU A 24 21.61 -15.75 10.75
CA LEU A 24 20.84 -14.93 11.69
C LEU A 24 20.85 -13.43 11.32
N GLN A 25 21.86 -12.98 10.57
CA GLN A 25 21.95 -11.61 10.05
C GLN A 25 21.03 -11.43 8.84
N GLU A 26 21.01 -12.40 7.93
CA GLU A 26 20.20 -12.36 6.70
C GLU A 26 18.68 -12.39 6.96
N ALA A 27 18.26 -13.00 8.08
CA ALA A 27 16.86 -12.95 8.52
C ALA A 27 16.42 -11.57 9.03
N ARG A 28 17.37 -10.73 9.48
CA ARG A 28 17.10 -9.42 10.07
C ARG A 28 16.98 -8.32 9.02
N ASP A 29 17.75 -8.42 7.93
CA ASP A 29 17.67 -7.47 6.81
C ASP A 29 16.37 -7.60 5.99
N ARG A 30 15.72 -8.78 5.96
CA ARG A 30 14.39 -8.94 5.33
C ARG A 30 13.26 -8.24 6.08
N GLY A 31 13.43 -7.97 7.38
CA GLY A 31 12.41 -7.29 8.20
C GLY A 31 12.37 -5.77 8.00
N ASP A 32 13.33 -5.20 7.28
CA ASP A 32 13.46 -3.76 6.97
C ASP A 32 13.14 -3.44 5.50
N GLU A 33 12.73 -4.44 4.71
CA GLU A 33 12.01 -4.14 3.48
C GLU A 33 10.68 -3.50 3.92
N PRO A 34 10.36 -2.25 3.49
CA PRO A 34 9.02 -1.74 3.69
C PRO A 34 8.10 -2.79 3.06
N GLU A 35 7.19 -3.35 3.87
CA GLU A 35 6.13 -4.18 3.31
C GLU A 35 5.58 -3.42 2.10
N PRO A 36 5.38 -4.08 0.94
CA PRO A 36 4.65 -3.42 -0.11
C PRO A 36 3.36 -2.96 0.56
N ILE A 37 3.15 -1.64 0.57
CA ILE A 37 1.95 -1.01 1.12
C ILE A 37 0.84 -1.34 0.14
N ASN A 38 0.54 -2.63 0.02
CA ASN A 38 -0.66 -3.07 -0.60
C ASN A 38 -1.70 -2.89 0.51
N ASP A 39 -2.27 -1.70 0.59
CA ASP A 39 -3.61 -1.51 1.12
C ASP A 39 -4.55 -2.35 0.24
N GLU A 40 -4.56 -3.68 0.44
CA GLU A 40 -5.22 -4.68 -0.40
C GLU A 40 -6.75 -4.63 -0.29
N SER A 41 -7.33 -3.48 0.00
CA SER A 41 -8.78 -3.34 0.16
C SER A 41 -9.36 -2.00 -0.27
N THR A 42 -8.62 -1.14 -0.96
CA THR A 42 -9.23 0.01 -1.63
C THR A 42 -8.90 -0.07 -3.11
N GLU A 43 -9.89 -0.41 -3.92
CA GLU A 43 -9.79 -0.39 -5.37
C GLU A 43 -9.37 1.02 -5.81
N GLN A 44 -8.08 1.16 -6.09
CA GLN A 44 -7.41 2.44 -6.27
C GLN A 44 -8.07 3.16 -7.45
N LEU A 45 -8.69 4.32 -7.20
CA LEU A 45 -9.36 5.12 -8.24
C LEU A 45 -8.35 5.81 -9.18
N GLY A 46 -7.15 5.24 -9.34
CA GLY A 46 -6.03 5.82 -10.05
C GLY A 46 -5.60 7.16 -9.47
N GLU A 47 -5.40 8.15 -10.34
CA GLU A 47 -4.95 9.50 -9.97
C GLU A 47 -5.94 10.26 -9.06
N LEU A 48 -7.23 9.91 -9.12
CA LEU A 48 -8.22 10.50 -8.21
C LEU A 48 -7.93 10.12 -6.76
N ASP A 49 -7.43 8.91 -6.53
CA ASP A 49 -7.22 8.33 -5.21
C ASP A 49 -6.28 9.21 -4.36
N GLU A 50 -5.11 9.53 -4.90
CA GLU A 50 -4.13 10.43 -4.30
C GLU A 50 -4.71 11.83 -4.08
N ALA A 51 -5.49 12.33 -5.05
CA ALA A 51 -6.08 13.65 -4.98
C ALA A 51 -7.12 13.77 -3.85
N LEU A 52 -7.80 12.68 -3.51
CA LEU A 52 -8.75 12.60 -2.40
C LEU A 52 -8.03 12.54 -1.05
N GLU A 53 -6.87 11.89 -0.95
CA GLU A 53 -6.12 11.80 0.31
C GLU A 53 -5.54 13.13 0.75
N ILE A 54 -5.06 13.93 -0.20
CA ILE A 54 -4.50 15.26 0.08
C ILE A 54 -5.57 16.32 0.35
N HIS A 55 -6.85 15.99 0.14
CA HIS A 55 -7.95 16.94 0.27
C HIS A 55 -8.36 17.14 1.74
N THR A 56 -8.91 18.31 2.05
CA THR A 56 -9.44 18.61 3.39
C THR A 56 -10.93 18.30 3.46
N TYR A 57 -11.33 17.57 4.50
CA TYR A 57 -12.73 17.20 4.77
C TYR A 57 -13.32 18.01 5.92
N PRO A 58 -14.66 18.21 5.96
CA PRO A 58 -15.67 17.67 5.05
C PRO A 58 -15.78 18.41 3.70
N ILE A 59 -16.14 17.67 2.64
CA ILE A 59 -16.36 18.21 1.28
C ILE A 59 -17.71 17.75 0.73
N THR A 60 -18.39 18.60 -0.06
CA THR A 60 -19.64 18.24 -0.74
C THR A 60 -19.41 17.66 -2.13
N THR A 61 -20.36 16.89 -2.65
CA THR A 61 -20.30 16.30 -3.99
C THR A 61 -20.10 17.37 -5.08
N ASP A 62 -20.79 18.51 -4.98
CA ASP A 62 -20.63 19.63 -5.93
C ASP A 62 -19.23 20.25 -5.86
N GLU A 63 -18.66 20.40 -4.67
CA GLU A 63 -17.29 20.90 -4.49
C GLU A 63 -16.27 19.90 -5.02
N LEU A 64 -16.51 18.62 -4.80
CA LEU A 64 -15.68 17.53 -5.30
C LEU A 64 -15.69 17.48 -6.82
N ILE A 65 -16.87 17.58 -7.46
CA ILE A 65 -17.00 17.66 -8.91
C ILE A 65 -16.34 18.94 -9.44
N ARG A 66 -16.46 20.07 -8.73
CA ARG A 66 -15.78 21.31 -9.14
C ARG A 66 -14.26 21.18 -9.11
N ALA A 67 -13.70 20.50 -8.11
CA ALA A 67 -12.26 20.35 -7.92
C ALA A 67 -11.67 19.17 -8.73
N HIS A 68 -12.42 18.09 -8.88
CA HIS A 68 -11.97 16.80 -9.41
C HIS A 68 -12.88 16.22 -10.50
N GLY A 69 -13.92 16.92 -10.96
CA GLY A 69 -14.91 16.41 -11.93
C GLY A 69 -14.31 15.98 -13.26
N GLY A 70 -13.29 16.72 -13.73
CA GLY A 70 -12.56 16.38 -14.96
C GLY A 70 -11.48 15.31 -14.79
N ARG A 71 -11.29 14.74 -13.59
CA ARG A 71 -10.36 13.63 -13.40
C ARG A 71 -10.99 12.34 -13.88
N GLU A 72 -10.19 11.51 -14.52
CA GLU A 72 -10.60 10.20 -14.96
C GLU A 72 -10.43 9.19 -13.82
N VAL A 73 -11.48 8.41 -13.60
CA VAL A 73 -11.51 7.29 -12.68
C VAL A 73 -11.41 6.02 -13.49
N GLU A 74 -10.46 5.16 -13.17
CA GLU A 74 -10.37 3.84 -13.76
C GLU A 74 -11.51 2.95 -13.23
N THR A 75 -12.29 2.42 -14.16
CA THR A 75 -13.42 1.53 -13.88
C THR A 75 -13.27 0.24 -14.67
N GLN A 76 -14.08 -0.78 -14.35
CA GLN A 76 -14.11 -2.05 -15.11
C GLN A 76 -14.49 -1.85 -16.59
N ASP A 77 -15.30 -0.83 -16.91
CA ASP A 77 -15.72 -0.48 -18.27
C ASP A 77 -14.77 0.53 -18.96
N GLY A 78 -13.64 0.88 -18.32
CA GLY A 78 -12.69 1.88 -18.79
C GLY A 78 -12.72 3.18 -17.99
N ALA A 79 -11.86 4.13 -18.37
CA ALA A 79 -11.74 5.41 -17.69
C ALA A 79 -13.01 6.27 -17.90
N LYS A 80 -13.59 6.79 -16.80
CA LYS A 80 -14.75 7.69 -16.82
C LYS A 80 -14.51 8.90 -15.94
N PRO A 81 -15.00 10.10 -16.31
CA PRO A 81 -14.78 11.28 -15.51
C PRO A 81 -15.61 11.23 -14.21
N VAL A 82 -15.05 11.77 -13.13
CA VAL A 82 -15.70 11.82 -11.80
C VAL A 82 -17.09 12.44 -11.87
N GLU A 83 -17.24 13.51 -12.65
CA GLU A 83 -18.52 14.19 -12.81
C GLU A 83 -19.61 13.28 -13.41
N GLU A 84 -19.23 12.35 -14.30
CA GLU A 84 -20.17 11.42 -14.92
C GLU A 84 -20.55 10.29 -13.96
N VAL A 85 -19.58 9.78 -13.19
CA VAL A 85 -19.82 8.75 -12.18
C VAL A 85 -20.69 9.29 -11.04
N LEU A 86 -20.49 10.56 -10.65
CA LEU A 86 -21.25 11.23 -9.59
C LEU A 86 -22.49 11.98 -10.08
N ALA A 87 -22.73 12.08 -11.40
CA ALA A 87 -23.97 12.66 -11.94
C ALA A 87 -25.28 12.08 -11.34
N PRO A 88 -25.41 10.77 -11.08
CA PRO A 88 -26.59 10.22 -10.41
C PRO A 88 -26.63 10.47 -8.89
N VAL A 89 -25.56 11.01 -8.30
CA VAL A 89 -25.43 11.28 -6.87
C VAL A 89 -25.96 12.68 -6.57
N ASN A 90 -26.75 12.81 -5.51
CA ASN A 90 -27.21 14.13 -5.06
C ASN A 90 -26.06 14.87 -4.36
N ASN A 91 -26.23 16.16 -4.07
CA ASN A 91 -25.23 16.90 -3.31
C ASN A 91 -25.16 16.39 -1.85
N GLU A 92 -24.32 15.39 -1.62
CA GLU A 92 -24.05 14.76 -0.33
C GLU A 92 -22.71 15.27 0.22
N SER A 93 -22.57 15.28 1.55
CA SER A 93 -21.35 15.67 2.25
C SER A 93 -20.55 14.43 2.63
N TYR A 94 -19.24 14.47 2.39
CA TYR A 94 -18.30 13.40 2.73
C TYR A 94 -17.40 13.86 3.87
N GLU A 95 -17.19 12.98 4.84
CA GLU A 95 -16.36 13.25 6.02
C GLU A 95 -14.91 12.80 5.84
N SER A 96 -14.63 11.95 4.85
CA SER A 96 -13.30 11.41 4.57
C SER A 96 -13.14 10.98 3.10
N ALA A 97 -11.89 10.77 2.67
CA ALA A 97 -11.58 10.26 1.33
C ALA A 97 -12.19 8.89 1.10
N ASP A 98 -12.17 8.04 2.12
CA ASP A 98 -12.79 6.71 2.11
C ASP A 98 -14.29 6.77 1.83
N ASP A 99 -15.03 7.76 2.37
CA ASP A 99 -16.47 7.90 2.09
C ASP A 99 -16.72 8.17 0.60
N VAL A 100 -15.91 9.04 0.00
CA VAL A 100 -15.98 9.34 -1.44
C VAL A 100 -15.63 8.10 -2.26
N ARG A 101 -14.55 7.40 -1.89
CA ARG A 101 -14.09 6.19 -2.59
C ARG A 101 -15.12 5.09 -2.58
N ASN A 102 -15.63 4.75 -1.39
CA ASN A 102 -16.70 3.75 -1.22
C ASN A 102 -17.94 4.13 -2.02
N ARG A 103 -18.27 5.42 -2.07
CA ARG A 103 -19.40 5.91 -2.87
C ARG A 103 -19.18 5.68 -4.37
N ILE A 104 -18.01 6.04 -4.88
CA ILE A 104 -17.66 5.86 -6.30
C ILE A 104 -17.62 4.37 -6.64
N GLN A 105 -16.92 3.54 -5.88
CA GLN A 105 -16.84 2.10 -6.10
C GLN A 105 -18.23 1.45 -6.08
N GLY A 106 -19.09 1.82 -5.13
CA GLY A 106 -20.47 1.34 -5.06
C GLY A 106 -21.33 1.68 -6.29
N LEU A 107 -20.96 2.71 -7.05
CA LEU A 107 -21.60 3.05 -8.33
C LEU A 107 -21.01 2.27 -9.50
N LEU A 108 -19.72 1.89 -9.43
CA LEU A 108 -19.04 1.12 -10.47
C LEU A 108 -19.40 -0.38 -10.42
N HIS A 109 -19.69 -0.93 -9.24
CA HIS A 109 -20.06 -2.34 -9.05
C HIS A 109 -21.55 -2.65 -9.26
N ARG A 110 -22.32 -1.72 -9.83
CA ARG A 110 -23.77 -1.81 -9.99
C ARG A 110 -24.21 -2.22 -11.40
#